data_AF-A0AAV2BC39-F1
#
_entry.id   AF-A0AAV2BC39-F1
#
_cell.length_a   1.000
_cell.length_b   1.000
_cell.length_c   1.000
_cell.angle_alpha   90.00
_cell.angle_beta   90.00
_cell.angle_gamma   90.00
#
_symmetry.space_group_name_H-M   'P 1'
#
loop_
_entity.id
_entity.type
_entity.pdbx_description
1 polymer ?
#
loop_
_entity_poly.entity_id
_entity_poly.type
_entity_poly.pdbx_seq_one_letter_code
_entity_poly.pdbx_strand_id
1 'polypeptide(L)'
;MDSKVLFFDGIIRETVDDWSSETHRIRYVKVYYYLENDTLRVVEPETPNSMLCQGTLLRRDHYLHPSGKRDYSWKDLNVGNDLNIHGKEIHLIDCDAWTRQYMIDAGIEMRDPEPRPSDPYTEMRKNMSRRREYRGTDGDSASLVNFYRNEGKVLKFYGIWKNDPQRPPAVRRILLKYYPVDDSLAVFENYPPSSGWGPLLSVLQGPMDTASSGGSFMTLIRRQRVLLDRPKDIEKLPCYLEPRDTD
;
A
#
# COMPACT_ATOMS: atom_id res chain seq x y z
N MET A 1 46.74 -5.85 0.85
CA MET A 1 46.16 -4.63 0.25
C MET A 1 45.09 -4.17 1.22
N ASP A 2 45.23 -2.95 1.73
CA ASP A 2 44.28 -2.39 2.70
C ASP A 2 42.85 -2.36 2.13
N SER A 3 41.87 -2.33 3.04
CA SER A 3 40.40 -2.48 2.93
C SER A 3 39.69 -1.64 1.85
N LYS A 4 40.13 -1.77 0.60
CA LYS A 4 39.59 -1.12 -0.60
C LYS A 4 38.45 -1.94 -1.16
N VAL A 5 37.37 -1.25 -1.52
CA VAL A 5 36.13 -1.86 -1.99
C VAL A 5 35.67 -1.12 -3.23
N LEU A 6 35.48 -1.86 -4.32
CA LEU A 6 34.88 -1.32 -5.53
C LEU A 6 33.37 -1.27 -5.34
N PHE A 7 32.78 -0.16 -5.77
CA PHE A 7 31.37 0.15 -5.60
C PHE A 7 30.70 0.38 -6.94
N PHE A 8 29.60 -0.33 -7.16
CA PHE A 8 28.77 -0.20 -8.34
C PHE A 8 27.30 -0.04 -7.96
N ASP A 9 26.59 0.79 -8.72
CA ASP A 9 25.14 0.84 -8.73
C ASP A 9 24.63 -0.11 -9.81
N GLY A 10 23.57 -0.86 -9.48
CA GLY A 10 22.93 -1.78 -10.39
C GLY A 10 21.41 -1.75 -10.32
N ILE A 11 20.78 -2.38 -11.29
CA ILE A 11 19.34 -2.57 -11.36
C ILE A 11 19.00 -4.05 -11.58
N ILE A 12 17.93 -4.51 -10.95
CA ILE A 12 17.30 -5.79 -11.22
C ILE A 12 15.93 -5.52 -11.83
N ARG A 13 15.64 -6.14 -12.97
CA ARG A 13 14.33 -6.10 -13.63
C ARG A 13 13.55 -7.35 -13.25
N GLU A 14 12.46 -7.18 -12.51
CA GLU A 14 11.60 -8.26 -12.06
C GLU A 14 10.31 -8.24 -12.88
N THR A 15 9.93 -9.36 -13.50
CA THR A 15 8.63 -9.51 -14.15
C THR A 15 7.55 -9.63 -13.09
N VAL A 16 6.50 -8.81 -13.20
CA VAL A 16 5.38 -8.84 -12.25
C VAL A 16 4.20 -9.52 -12.94
N ASP A 17 3.84 -10.70 -12.47
CA ASP A 17 2.67 -11.44 -12.95
C ASP A 17 1.41 -11.01 -12.17
N ASP A 18 1.00 -9.75 -12.31
CA ASP A 18 -0.27 -9.25 -11.75
C ASP A 18 -1.26 -8.80 -12.83
N TRP A 19 -2.56 -8.94 -12.53
CA TRP A 19 -3.66 -8.56 -13.44
C TRP A 19 -3.89 -7.04 -13.53
N SER A 20 -3.06 -6.21 -12.91
CA SER A 20 -3.18 -4.75 -12.90
C SER A 20 -1.90 -4.07 -13.37
N SER A 21 -1.86 -3.77 -14.68
CA SER A 21 -1.10 -2.69 -15.34
C SER A 21 0.44 -2.59 -15.23
N GLU A 22 1.13 -3.31 -14.36
CA GLU A 22 2.61 -3.29 -14.28
C GLU A 22 3.20 -4.55 -14.91
N THR A 23 3.90 -4.41 -16.04
CA THR A 23 4.52 -5.55 -16.74
C THR A 23 5.89 -5.91 -16.14
N HIS A 24 6.63 -4.93 -15.63
CA HIS A 24 7.96 -5.12 -15.03
C HIS A 24 8.20 -4.10 -13.92
N ARG A 25 8.90 -4.51 -12.86
CA ARG A 25 9.33 -3.68 -11.73
C ARG A 25 10.85 -3.55 -11.71
N ILE A 26 11.33 -2.34 -11.42
CA ILE A 26 12.77 -2.05 -11.34
C ILE A 26 13.18 -1.94 -9.87
N ARG A 27 14.22 -2.70 -9.48
CA ARG A 27 14.81 -2.67 -8.13
C ARG A 27 16.24 -2.19 -8.20
N TYR A 28 16.54 -1.10 -7.51
CA TYR A 28 17.89 -0.55 -7.41
C TYR A 28 18.70 -1.33 -6.39
N VAL A 29 19.95 -1.64 -6.72
CA VAL A 29 20.86 -2.39 -5.86
C VAL A 29 22.24 -1.77 -5.83
N LYS A 30 22.96 -1.99 -4.75
CA LYS A 30 24.36 -1.61 -4.56
C LYS A 30 25.22 -2.85 -4.51
N VAL A 31 26.23 -2.90 -5.37
CA VAL A 31 27.17 -4.02 -5.49
C VAL A 31 28.53 -3.58 -4.94
N TYR A 32 29.04 -4.36 -3.98
CA TYR A 32 30.33 -4.14 -3.35
C TYR A 32 31.26 -5.30 -3.70
N TYR A 33 32.44 -4.99 -4.25
CA TYR A 33 33.50 -5.97 -4.49
C TYR A 33 34.69 -5.67 -3.59
N TYR A 34 35.05 -6.62 -2.72
CA TYR A 34 36.12 -6.47 -1.76
C TYR A 34 37.42 -7.00 -2.36
N LEU A 35 38.38 -6.10 -2.66
CA LEU A 35 39.66 -6.45 -3.28
C LEU A 35 40.59 -7.26 -2.36
N GLU A 36 40.34 -7.23 -1.05
CA GLU A 36 41.13 -7.97 -0.07
C GLU A 36 41.08 -9.48 -0.30
N ASN A 37 39.90 -9.98 -0.66
CA ASN A 37 39.61 -11.41 -0.70
C ASN A 37 38.70 -11.80 -1.86
N ASP A 38 38.57 -10.97 -2.91
CA ASP A 38 37.78 -11.26 -4.11
C ASP A 38 36.32 -11.71 -3.81
N THR A 39 35.70 -11.10 -2.79
CA THR A 39 34.29 -11.37 -2.43
C THR A 39 33.34 -10.29 -2.89
N LEU A 40 32.10 -10.67 -3.13
CA LEU A 40 31.01 -9.81 -3.60
C LEU A 40 29.90 -9.75 -2.57
N ARG A 41 29.27 -8.58 -2.44
CA ARG A 41 28.06 -8.37 -1.62
C ARG A 41 27.08 -7.51 -2.40
N VAL A 42 25.80 -7.86 -2.38
CA VAL A 42 24.74 -7.06 -3.02
C VAL A 42 23.68 -6.68 -2.01
N VAL A 43 23.39 -5.39 -1.93
CA VAL A 43 22.44 -4.82 -0.96
C VAL A 43 21.44 -3.96 -1.72
N GLU A 44 20.16 -4.23 -1.50
CA GLU A 44 19.08 -3.34 -1.87
C GLU A 44 18.86 -2.31 -0.76
N PRO A 45 18.96 -1.00 -1.05
CA PRO A 45 18.66 0.04 -0.08
C PRO A 45 17.18 -0.02 0.35
N GLU A 46 16.94 0.28 1.63
CA GLU A 46 15.58 0.35 2.17
C GLU A 46 14.83 1.55 1.60
N THR A 47 13.64 1.29 1.08
CA THR A 47 12.72 2.29 0.56
C THR A 47 11.45 2.21 1.40
N PRO A 48 11.09 3.28 2.13
CA PRO A 48 9.94 3.24 3.02
C PRO A 48 8.66 2.95 2.24
N ASN A 49 7.79 2.12 2.81
CA ASN A 49 6.52 1.72 2.21
C ASN A 49 6.68 1.06 0.82
N SER A 50 7.77 0.33 0.60
CA SER A 50 8.02 -0.48 -0.61
C SER A 50 7.23 -1.79 -0.65
N MET A 51 6.73 -2.21 0.53
CA MET A 51 6.07 -3.50 0.78
C MET A 51 6.90 -4.73 0.37
N LEU A 52 8.22 -4.56 0.16
CA LEU A 52 9.14 -5.64 -0.21
C LEU A 52 10.10 -5.96 0.92
N CYS A 53 10.58 -7.21 0.94
CA CYS A 53 11.76 -7.57 1.70
C CYS A 53 12.99 -6.93 1.03
N GLN A 54 13.60 -5.98 1.72
CA GLN A 54 14.78 -5.23 1.28
C GLN A 54 15.98 -5.52 2.20
N GLY A 55 17.16 -4.99 1.87
CA GLY A 55 18.39 -5.22 2.61
C GLY A 55 19.39 -6.09 1.84
N THR A 56 20.07 -7.00 2.52
CA THR A 56 21.14 -7.79 1.88
C THR A 56 20.54 -8.88 0.98
N LEU A 57 20.59 -8.67 -0.34
CA LEU A 57 20.13 -9.64 -1.34
C LEU A 57 21.12 -10.79 -1.52
N LEU A 58 22.41 -10.47 -1.51
CA LEU A 58 23.51 -11.42 -1.60
C LEU A 58 24.51 -11.11 -0.47
N ARG A 59 24.76 -12.11 0.37
CA ARG A 59 25.73 -12.03 1.47
C ARG A 59 27.14 -11.79 0.91
N ARG A 60 28.07 -11.27 1.72
CA ARG A 60 29.48 -11.22 1.33
C ARG A 60 30.00 -12.65 1.15
N ASP A 61 30.29 -13.05 -0.08
CA ASP A 61 30.81 -14.38 -0.40
C ASP A 61 31.49 -14.39 -1.78
N HIS A 62 32.10 -15.52 -2.14
CA HIS A 62 32.53 -15.78 -3.51
C HIS A 62 31.33 -16.27 -4.33
N TYR A 63 31.18 -15.73 -5.55
CA TYR A 63 30.12 -16.14 -6.46
C TYR A 63 30.71 -16.69 -7.75
N LEU A 64 30.19 -17.84 -8.16
CA LEU A 64 30.59 -18.51 -9.39
C LEU A 64 30.20 -17.68 -10.61
N HIS A 65 31.16 -17.50 -11.52
CA HIS A 65 30.89 -16.93 -12.84
C HIS A 65 29.98 -17.88 -13.63
N PRO A 66 29.08 -17.40 -14.51
CA PRO A 66 28.16 -18.22 -15.30
C PRO A 66 28.84 -19.27 -16.19
N SER A 67 30.14 -19.11 -16.46
CA SER A 67 30.94 -20.13 -17.16
C SER A 67 31.26 -21.37 -16.32
N GLY A 68 31.00 -21.33 -15.01
CA GLY A 68 31.17 -22.44 -14.07
C GLY A 68 32.61 -22.85 -13.73
N LYS A 69 33.61 -22.17 -14.30
CA LYS A 69 35.04 -22.54 -14.14
C LYS A 69 35.79 -21.77 -13.07
N ARG A 70 35.29 -20.58 -12.71
CA ARG A 70 35.93 -19.66 -11.77
C ARG A 70 34.91 -18.76 -11.12
N ASP A 71 35.31 -18.10 -10.04
CA ASP A 71 34.52 -17.06 -9.41
C ASP A 71 34.61 -15.74 -10.18
N TYR A 72 33.64 -14.86 -9.90
CA TYR A 72 33.64 -13.49 -10.38
C TYR A 72 34.89 -12.74 -9.89
N SER A 73 35.61 -12.15 -10.83
CA SER A 73 36.72 -11.26 -10.55
C SER A 73 36.29 -9.82 -10.77
N TRP A 74 36.98 -8.86 -10.14
CA TRP A 74 36.77 -7.44 -10.41
C TRP A 74 36.90 -7.10 -11.90
N LYS A 75 37.72 -7.85 -12.66
CA LYS A 75 37.87 -7.69 -14.11
C LYS A 75 36.61 -7.97 -14.93
N ASP A 76 35.67 -8.71 -14.36
CA ASP A 76 34.38 -9.03 -15.01
C ASP A 76 33.33 -7.93 -14.80
N LEU A 77 33.62 -6.98 -13.90
CA LEU A 77 32.73 -5.88 -13.54
C LEU A 77 33.02 -4.67 -14.43
N ASN A 78 32.05 -4.26 -15.24
CA ASN A 78 32.09 -2.99 -15.97
C ASN A 78 30.67 -2.42 -16.06
N VAL A 79 30.56 -1.11 -16.19
CA VAL A 79 29.28 -0.43 -16.41
C VAL A 79 28.66 -0.91 -17.74
N GLY A 80 27.37 -1.20 -17.72
CA GLY A 80 26.60 -1.78 -18.83
C GLY A 80 26.72 -3.30 -18.97
N ASN A 81 27.43 -3.99 -18.07
CA ASN A 81 27.48 -5.45 -18.06
C ASN A 81 26.48 -6.04 -17.04
N ASP A 82 26.00 -7.25 -17.34
CA ASP A 82 25.08 -8.01 -16.50
C ASP A 82 25.82 -9.04 -15.64
N LEU A 83 25.52 -9.05 -14.33
CA LEU A 83 25.96 -10.07 -13.39
C LEU A 83 24.82 -11.04 -13.14
N ASN A 84 25.06 -12.33 -13.39
CA ASN A 84 24.09 -13.38 -13.13
C ASN A 84 24.54 -14.21 -11.92
N ILE A 85 23.90 -13.98 -10.78
CA ILE A 85 24.22 -14.67 -9.53
C ILE A 85 22.95 -15.29 -8.96
N HIS A 86 22.93 -16.62 -8.78
CA HIS A 86 21.78 -17.37 -8.28
C HIS A 86 20.46 -17.08 -9.04
N GLY A 87 20.54 -16.88 -10.36
CA GLY A 87 19.39 -16.57 -11.21
C GLY A 87 18.87 -15.13 -11.07
N LYS A 88 19.59 -14.26 -10.36
CA LYS A 88 19.34 -12.82 -10.34
C LYS A 88 20.26 -12.14 -11.35
N GLU A 89 19.66 -11.51 -12.34
CA GLU A 89 20.34 -10.68 -13.31
C GLU A 89 20.43 -9.24 -12.79
N ILE A 90 21.65 -8.80 -12.50
CA ILE A 90 21.96 -7.47 -11.98
C ILE A 90 22.70 -6.71 -13.07
N HIS A 91 22.04 -5.72 -13.65
CA HIS A 91 22.63 -4.86 -14.67
C HIS A 91 23.36 -3.70 -14.00
N LEU A 92 24.67 -3.57 -14.21
CA LEU A 92 25.49 -2.50 -13.64
C LEU A 92 25.29 -1.20 -14.43
N ILE A 93 24.88 -0.13 -13.78
CA ILE A 93 24.55 1.15 -14.45
C ILE A 93 25.56 2.26 -14.19
N ASP A 94 26.24 2.24 -13.04
CA ASP A 94 27.19 3.28 -12.65
C ASP A 94 28.18 2.73 -11.62
N CYS A 95 29.25 3.48 -11.36
CA CYS A 95 30.27 3.17 -10.37
C CYS A 95 30.79 4.43 -9.68
N ASP A 96 31.33 4.27 -8.47
CA ASP A 96 31.95 5.39 -7.76
C ASP A 96 33.20 5.92 -8.49
N ALA A 97 33.54 7.19 -8.27
CA ALA A 97 34.68 7.86 -8.88
C ALA A 97 36.00 7.12 -8.58
N TRP A 98 36.17 6.63 -7.35
CA TRP A 98 37.35 5.86 -6.98
C TRP A 98 37.43 4.52 -7.74
N THR A 99 36.29 3.84 -7.88
CA THR A 99 36.19 2.57 -8.62
C THR A 99 36.53 2.77 -10.09
N ARG A 100 36.03 3.85 -10.69
CA ARG A 100 36.34 4.24 -12.07
C ARG A 100 37.85 4.45 -12.26
N GLN A 101 38.48 5.22 -11.37
CA GLN A 101 39.92 5.49 -11.42
C GLN A 101 40.73 4.18 -11.31
N TYR A 102 40.39 3.32 -10.35
CA TYR A 102 41.06 2.04 -10.15
C TYR A 102 40.99 1.14 -11.38
N MET A 103 39.83 1.07 -12.04
CA MET A 103 39.65 0.27 -13.25
C MET A 103 40.49 0.80 -14.42
N ILE A 104 40.53 2.13 -14.60
CA ILE A 104 41.35 2.79 -15.62
C ILE A 104 42.83 2.53 -15.37
N ASP A 105 43.30 2.70 -14.13
CA ASP A 105 44.70 2.44 -13.75
C ASP A 105 45.09 0.97 -13.96
N ALA A 106 44.13 0.05 -13.81
CA ALA A 106 44.30 -1.36 -14.08
C ALA A 106 44.23 -1.74 -15.58
N GLY A 107 44.01 -0.76 -16.46
CA GLY A 107 43.94 -0.94 -17.91
C GLY A 107 42.57 -1.37 -18.46
N ILE A 108 41.49 -1.20 -17.67
CA ILE A 108 40.12 -1.47 -18.11
C ILE A 108 39.45 -0.15 -18.50
N GLU A 109 39.03 -0.04 -19.76
CA GLU A 109 38.21 1.07 -20.21
C GLU A 109 36.79 0.96 -19.64
N MET A 110 36.44 1.92 -18.77
CA MET A 110 35.13 2.01 -18.15
C MET A 110 34.14 2.68 -19.09
N ARG A 111 32.93 2.11 -19.22
CA ARG A 111 31.85 2.76 -19.98
C ARG A 111 31.30 3.98 -19.24
N ASP A 112 30.62 4.84 -19.99
CA ASP A 112 29.91 5.98 -19.43
C ASP A 112 28.71 5.52 -18.58
N PRO A 113 28.33 6.27 -17.53
CA PRO A 113 27.17 5.94 -16.70
C PRO A 113 25.88 5.86 -17.52
N GLU A 114 25.08 4.82 -17.26
CA GLU A 114 23.76 4.69 -17.85
C GLU A 114 22.71 5.48 -17.05
N PRO A 115 21.71 6.09 -17.71
CA PRO A 115 20.66 6.82 -17.01
C PRO A 115 19.85 5.87 -16.14
N ARG A 116 19.63 6.25 -14.87
CA ARG A 116 18.78 5.50 -13.95
C ARG A 116 17.33 5.47 -14.50
N PRO A 117 16.79 4.29 -14.86
CA PRO A 117 15.47 4.21 -15.47
C PRO A 117 14.38 4.55 -14.47
N SER A 118 13.48 5.45 -14.85
CA SER A 118 12.40 5.84 -13.96
C SER A 118 11.36 4.73 -13.84
N ASP A 119 11.02 4.37 -12.60
CA ASP A 119 9.96 3.42 -12.29
C ASP A 119 8.62 4.17 -12.20
N PRO A 120 7.60 3.82 -13.01
CA PRO A 120 6.29 4.50 -13.01
C PRO A 120 5.65 4.60 -11.62
N TYR A 121 5.80 3.56 -10.80
CA TYR A 121 5.27 3.55 -9.44
C TYR A 121 5.97 4.58 -8.55
N THR A 122 7.30 4.61 -8.62
CA THR A 122 8.13 5.58 -7.90
C THR A 122 7.83 7.03 -8.32
N GLU A 123 7.62 7.30 -9.61
CA GLU A 123 7.21 8.62 -10.09
C GLU A 123 5.82 9.03 -9.62
N MET A 124 4.84 8.13 -9.73
CA MET A 124 3.47 8.37 -9.25
C MET A 124 3.48 8.75 -7.75
N ARG A 125 4.25 8.02 -6.94
CA ARG A 125 4.39 8.29 -5.50
C ARG A 125 5.06 9.63 -5.22
N LYS A 126 6.12 9.99 -5.94
CA LYS A 126 6.78 11.30 -5.83
C LYS A 126 5.84 12.46 -6.22
N ASN A 127 5.02 12.27 -7.25
CA ASN A 127 4.05 13.28 -7.67
C ASN A 127 2.92 13.43 -6.64
N MET A 128 2.45 12.32 -6.06
CA MET A 128 1.45 12.33 -4.97
C MET A 128 1.99 13.03 -3.71
N SER A 129 3.25 12.81 -3.34
CA SER A 129 3.86 13.48 -2.18
C SER A 129 4.07 14.98 -2.43
N ARG A 130 4.58 15.38 -3.60
CA ARG A 130 4.73 16.80 -3.98
C ARG A 130 3.40 17.55 -3.96
N ARG A 131 2.31 16.89 -4.37
CA ARG A 131 0.97 17.48 -4.34
C ARG A 131 0.47 17.72 -2.90
N ARG A 132 0.98 16.98 -1.92
CA ARG A 132 0.68 17.21 -0.49
C ARG A 132 1.47 18.39 0.07
N GLU A 133 2.74 18.53 -0.30
CA GLU A 133 3.57 19.69 0.11
C GLU A 133 3.00 21.01 -0.41
N TYR A 134 2.49 21.03 -1.64
CA TYR A 134 1.80 22.21 -2.19
C TYR A 134 0.46 22.55 -1.52
N ARG A 135 -0.09 21.65 -0.69
CA ARG A 135 -1.33 21.87 0.07
C ARG A 135 -1.09 22.32 1.51
N GLY A 136 0.16 22.49 1.95
CA GLY A 136 0.49 22.86 3.32
C GLY A 136 0.89 24.32 3.47
N THR A 137 -0.10 25.18 3.77
CA THR A 137 -0.04 26.23 4.83
C THR A 137 -1.33 27.05 4.97
N ASP A 138 -2.24 27.02 3.99
CA ASP A 138 -3.40 27.95 4.01
C ASP A 138 -4.77 27.27 4.28
N GLY A 139 -4.83 25.94 4.35
CA GLY A 139 -6.08 25.17 4.38
C GLY A 139 -6.57 24.67 5.75
N ASP A 140 -5.74 24.75 6.80
CA ASP A 140 -6.07 24.14 8.11
C ASP A 140 -7.03 24.98 8.96
N SER A 141 -7.16 26.29 8.69
CA SER A 141 -8.03 27.16 9.49
C SER A 141 -9.52 26.83 9.31
N ALA A 142 -9.97 26.57 8.08
CA ALA A 142 -11.37 26.29 7.80
C ALA A 142 -11.83 24.92 8.33
N SER A 143 -10.99 23.89 8.21
CA SER A 143 -11.25 22.55 8.74
C SER A 143 -11.30 22.55 10.27
N LEU A 144 -10.32 23.21 10.92
CA LEU A 144 -10.28 23.34 12.38
C LEU A 144 -11.45 24.20 12.91
N VAL A 145 -11.81 25.28 12.22
CA VAL A 145 -12.98 26.10 12.58
C VAL A 145 -14.27 25.29 12.45
N ASN A 146 -14.41 24.46 11.40
CA ASN A 146 -15.56 23.58 11.26
C ASN A 146 -15.59 22.51 12.36
N PHE A 147 -14.43 21.96 12.74
CA PHE A 147 -14.29 21.05 13.86
C PHE A 147 -14.78 21.69 15.16
N TYR A 148 -14.20 22.82 15.59
CA TYR A 148 -14.61 23.47 16.84
C TYR A 148 -16.07 23.92 16.85
N ARG A 149 -16.62 24.30 15.69
CA ARG A 149 -18.02 24.74 15.60
C ARG A 149 -19.01 23.58 15.66
N ASN A 150 -18.63 22.40 15.15
CA ASN A 150 -19.54 21.28 14.93
C ASN A 150 -19.18 20.02 15.74
N GLU A 151 -18.13 20.05 16.56
CA GLU A 151 -17.76 18.98 17.46
C GLU A 151 -18.95 18.55 18.32
N GLY A 152 -19.23 17.24 18.34
CA GLY A 152 -20.34 16.66 19.09
C GLY A 152 -21.75 16.89 18.49
N LYS A 153 -21.90 17.68 17.41
CA LYS A 153 -23.20 17.89 16.76
C LYS A 153 -23.51 16.74 15.81
N VAL A 154 -24.72 16.18 15.93
CA VAL A 154 -25.24 15.16 15.03
C VAL A 154 -26.68 15.50 14.69
N LEU A 155 -26.98 15.60 13.40
CA LEU A 155 -28.38 15.71 12.93
C LEU A 155 -28.95 14.31 12.76
N LYS A 156 -30.10 14.04 13.38
CA LYS A 156 -30.79 12.76 13.32
C LYS A 156 -32.08 12.90 12.55
N PHE A 157 -32.25 12.12 11.50
CA PHE A 157 -33.44 12.08 10.67
C PHE A 157 -34.04 10.69 10.71
N TYR A 158 -35.35 10.61 10.91
CA TYR A 158 -36.09 9.36 10.90
C TYR A 158 -36.80 9.22 9.55
N GLY A 159 -36.58 8.08 8.89
CA GLY A 159 -37.11 7.82 7.56
C GLY A 159 -37.75 6.44 7.46
N ILE A 160 -38.48 6.24 6.37
CA ILE A 160 -38.98 4.93 5.96
C ILE A 160 -38.30 4.59 4.64
N TRP A 161 -37.58 3.47 4.61
CA TRP A 161 -37.00 2.94 3.39
C TRP A 161 -38.08 2.20 2.60
N LYS A 162 -38.53 2.79 1.50
CA LYS A 162 -39.42 2.13 0.54
C LYS A 162 -38.57 1.36 -0.47
N ASN A 163 -38.63 0.02 -0.42
CA ASN A 163 -38.08 -0.82 -1.48
C ASN A 163 -39.18 -1.72 -2.05
N ASP A 164 -39.43 -1.54 -3.34
CA ASP A 164 -40.18 -2.38 -4.28
C ASP A 164 -41.72 -2.56 -4.07
N PRO A 165 -42.57 -2.48 -5.13
CA PRO A 165 -44.03 -2.61 -5.03
C PRO A 165 -44.56 -4.04 -4.88
N GLN A 166 -43.73 -5.08 -5.02
CA GLN A 166 -44.19 -6.47 -5.14
C GLN A 166 -44.06 -7.34 -3.87
N ARG A 167 -43.61 -6.79 -2.74
CA ARG A 167 -43.52 -7.52 -1.46
C ARG A 167 -44.45 -6.85 -0.43
N PRO A 168 -45.14 -7.61 0.46
CA PRO A 168 -45.92 -6.99 1.53
C PRO A 168 -45.02 -6.00 2.30
N PRO A 169 -45.54 -4.80 2.63
CA PRO A 169 -44.72 -3.69 3.07
C PRO A 169 -44.16 -3.96 4.47
N ALA A 170 -43.00 -4.60 4.53
CA ALA A 170 -42.15 -4.50 5.71
C ALA A 170 -41.67 -3.04 5.76
N VAL A 171 -42.36 -2.20 6.53
CA VAL A 171 -41.99 -0.81 6.76
C VAL A 171 -40.62 -0.80 7.43
N ARG A 172 -39.57 -0.63 6.63
CA ARG A 172 -38.19 -0.53 7.10
C ARG A 172 -37.98 0.88 7.61
N ARG A 173 -37.94 1.04 8.93
CA ARG A 173 -37.62 2.33 9.55
C ARG A 173 -36.11 2.50 9.55
N ILE A 174 -35.64 3.67 9.15
CA ILE A 174 -34.23 4.01 9.16
C ILE A 174 -33.99 5.24 10.05
N LEU A 175 -32.83 5.28 10.68
CA LEU A 175 -32.28 6.46 11.34
C LEU A 175 -31.05 6.89 10.55
N LEU A 176 -31.11 8.06 9.96
CA LEU A 176 -29.99 8.69 9.27
C LEU A 176 -29.34 9.70 10.21
N LYS A 177 -28.06 9.53 10.47
CA LYS A 177 -27.22 10.45 11.24
C LYS A 177 -26.31 11.19 10.28
N TYR A 178 -26.35 12.51 10.32
CA TYR A 178 -25.41 13.38 9.61
C TYR A 178 -24.48 14.04 10.60
N TYR A 179 -23.19 14.03 10.27
CA TYR A 179 -22.10 14.59 11.06
C TYR A 179 -21.58 15.85 10.35
N PRO A 180 -21.95 17.06 10.81
CA PRO A 180 -21.54 18.31 10.15
C PRO A 180 -20.04 18.63 10.30
N VAL A 181 -19.31 17.81 11.08
CA VAL A 181 -17.87 17.96 11.29
C VAL A 181 -17.06 17.53 10.07
N ASP A 182 -17.50 16.46 9.40
CA ASP A 182 -16.80 15.81 8.29
C ASP A 182 -17.71 15.54 7.08
N ASP A 183 -18.92 16.12 7.08
CA ASP A 183 -19.98 15.91 6.09
C ASP A 183 -20.34 14.43 5.85
N SER A 184 -20.10 13.58 6.85
CA SER A 184 -20.38 12.15 6.75
C SER A 184 -21.82 11.80 7.12
N LEU A 185 -22.33 10.75 6.50
CA LEU A 185 -23.63 10.16 6.80
C LEU A 185 -23.47 8.73 7.32
N ALA A 186 -24.27 8.37 8.32
CA ALA A 186 -24.44 7.00 8.78
C ALA A 186 -25.93 6.63 8.76
N VAL A 187 -26.25 5.52 8.11
CA VAL A 187 -27.62 5.01 7.99
C VAL A 187 -27.77 3.79 8.88
N PHE A 188 -28.75 3.81 9.78
CA PHE A 188 -29.07 2.71 10.68
C PHE A 188 -30.43 2.16 10.30
N GLU A 189 -30.52 0.86 9.99
CA GLU A 189 -31.81 0.19 9.83
C GLU A 189 -32.32 -0.21 11.22
N ASN A 190 -33.52 0.25 11.58
CA ASN A 190 -34.11 0.00 12.87
C ASN A 190 -35.07 -1.19 12.76
N TYR A 191 -34.58 -2.37 13.13
CA TYR A 191 -35.35 -3.61 13.12
C TYR A 191 -36.28 -3.68 14.33
N PRO A 192 -37.58 -3.99 14.15
CA PRO A 192 -38.45 -4.26 15.29
C PRO A 192 -37.97 -5.52 16.04
N PRO A 193 -38.12 -5.59 17.38
CA PRO A 193 -37.58 -6.66 18.22
C PRO A 193 -37.99 -8.08 17.81
N SER A 194 -39.13 -8.22 17.12
CA SER A 194 -39.71 -9.49 16.66
C SER A 194 -39.31 -9.90 15.24
N SER A 195 -38.46 -9.14 14.55
CA SER A 195 -38.15 -9.37 13.13
C SER A 195 -37.15 -10.50 12.86
N GLY A 196 -36.52 -11.06 13.90
CA GLY A 196 -35.56 -12.17 13.76
C GLY A 196 -34.20 -11.77 13.14
N TRP A 197 -34.03 -10.51 12.78
CA TRP A 197 -32.74 -9.94 12.36
C TRP A 197 -32.12 -9.26 13.59
N GLY A 198 -30.95 -9.74 14.03
CA GLY A 198 -30.17 -9.09 15.10
C GLY A 198 -29.75 -7.67 14.67
N PRO A 199 -29.25 -6.82 15.58
CA PRO A 199 -28.84 -5.45 15.26
C PRO A 199 -27.68 -5.50 14.24
N LEU A 200 -28.01 -5.40 12.95
CA LEU A 200 -27.02 -5.29 11.90
C LEU A 200 -26.62 -3.83 11.84
N LEU A 201 -25.43 -3.51 12.37
CA LEU A 201 -24.81 -2.22 12.19
C LEU A 201 -24.31 -2.12 10.74
N SER A 202 -25.20 -1.84 9.78
CA SER A 202 -24.79 -1.48 8.42
C SER A 202 -24.28 -0.04 8.40
N VAL A 203 -23.11 0.19 8.99
CA VAL A 203 -22.42 1.47 8.87
C VAL A 203 -21.80 1.54 7.49
N LEU A 204 -22.51 2.13 6.53
CA LEU A 204 -21.85 2.96 5.53
C LEU A 204 -21.55 4.28 6.22
N GLN A 205 -20.27 4.57 6.45
CA GLN A 205 -19.82 5.91 6.77
C GLN A 205 -18.92 6.37 5.63
N GLY A 206 -19.29 7.47 5.01
CA GLY A 206 -18.55 8.08 3.92
C GLY A 206 -19.06 9.48 3.62
N PRO A 207 -18.27 10.29 2.91
CA PRO A 207 -18.72 11.60 2.43
C PRO A 207 -19.89 11.43 1.48
N MET A 208 -20.84 12.37 1.52
CA MET A 208 -21.97 12.36 0.61
C MET A 208 -21.52 12.85 -0.79
N ASP A 209 -21.30 11.93 -1.73
CA ASP A 209 -21.03 12.29 -3.12
C ASP A 209 -22.32 12.78 -3.80
N THR A 210 -22.45 14.09 -3.98
CA THR A 210 -23.51 14.67 -4.82
C THR A 210 -23.10 14.59 -6.30
N ALA A 211 -23.23 13.41 -6.92
CA ALA A 211 -23.08 13.29 -8.37
C ALA A 211 -24.46 13.28 -9.06
N SER A 212 -24.71 14.36 -9.82
CA SER A 212 -25.40 14.41 -11.11
C SER A 212 -26.65 13.56 -11.35
N SER A 213 -27.77 14.27 -11.59
CA SER A 213 -28.82 13.93 -12.56
C SER A 213 -28.82 12.51 -13.16
N GLY A 214 -29.79 11.70 -12.72
CA GLY A 214 -30.34 10.60 -13.51
C GLY A 214 -29.47 9.34 -13.60
N GLY A 215 -29.67 8.41 -12.66
CA GLY A 215 -29.21 7.04 -12.80
C GLY A 215 -28.93 6.38 -11.45
N SER A 216 -29.64 5.29 -11.18
CA SER A 216 -29.50 4.39 -10.02
C SER A 216 -28.18 4.46 -9.25
N PHE A 217 -28.22 5.11 -8.09
CA PHE A 217 -27.20 5.01 -7.05
C PHE A 217 -27.30 3.63 -6.39
N MET A 218 -26.50 2.65 -6.84
CA MET A 218 -26.06 1.51 -6.04
C MET A 218 -25.01 0.71 -6.79
N THR A 219 -23.82 1.29 -6.97
CA THR A 219 -22.61 0.52 -7.25
C THR A 219 -21.43 1.09 -6.49
N LEU A 220 -21.43 0.91 -5.18
CA LEU A 220 -20.23 0.60 -4.45
C LEU A 220 -20.66 0.00 -3.11
N ILE A 221 -20.51 -1.32 -2.96
CA ILE A 221 -19.95 -1.99 -1.77
C ILE A 221 -19.87 -3.46 -2.10
N ARG A 222 -18.66 -3.83 -2.50
CA ARG A 222 -18.22 -5.22 -2.63
C ARG A 222 -17.38 -5.53 -1.39
N ARG A 223 -17.80 -6.58 -0.67
CA ARG A 223 -17.09 -7.34 0.38
C ARG A 223 -16.90 -6.64 1.74
N GLN A 224 -17.51 -7.21 2.79
CA GLN A 224 -16.73 -8.09 3.68
C GLN A 224 -17.61 -9.18 4.32
N ARG A 225 -17.03 -10.37 4.32
CA ARG A 225 -17.52 -11.63 4.87
C ARG A 225 -16.94 -11.73 6.28
N VAL A 226 -17.77 -11.96 7.30
CA VAL A 226 -17.30 -12.54 8.57
C VAL A 226 -18.20 -13.73 8.86
N LEU A 227 -17.59 -14.91 8.71
CA LEU A 227 -18.07 -16.19 9.23
C LEU A 227 -17.97 -16.14 10.75
N LEU A 228 -19.01 -16.60 11.46
CA LEU A 228 -18.85 -17.33 12.70
C LEU A 228 -20.00 -18.32 12.81
N ASP A 229 -19.63 -19.60 12.85
CA ASP A 229 -20.51 -20.76 12.94
C ASP A 229 -21.27 -20.80 14.29
N ARG A 230 -22.46 -21.41 14.23
CA ARG A 230 -23.39 -21.66 15.35
C ARG A 230 -22.91 -22.87 16.22
N PRO A 231 -23.78 -23.48 17.08
CA PRO A 231 -24.37 -23.03 18.34
C PRO A 231 -24.08 -24.03 19.49
N LYS A 232 -24.55 -23.77 20.72
CA LYS A 232 -25.19 -24.76 21.61
C LYS A 232 -25.68 -24.11 22.93
N ASP A 233 -27.00 -24.20 23.09
CA ASP A 233 -27.89 -24.15 24.25
C ASP A 233 -27.30 -24.06 25.67
N ILE A 234 -27.98 -23.31 26.56
CA ILE A 234 -28.58 -23.81 27.82
C ILE A 234 -29.55 -22.75 28.40
N GLU A 235 -30.84 -23.10 28.31
CA GLU A 235 -31.92 -23.06 29.32
C GLU A 235 -32.34 -21.78 30.10
N LYS A 236 -33.62 -21.42 29.86
CA LYS A 236 -34.75 -21.12 30.79
C LYS A 236 -34.42 -20.53 32.17
N LEU A 237 -35.05 -19.42 32.61
CA LEU A 237 -36.45 -19.33 33.04
C LEU A 237 -36.88 -17.84 33.26
N PRO A 238 -38.18 -17.54 33.39
CA PRO A 238 -38.78 -16.21 33.20
C PRO A 238 -38.83 -15.39 34.50
N CYS A 239 -39.24 -14.11 34.43
CA CYS A 239 -40.35 -13.54 35.21
C CYS A 239 -40.50 -12.02 34.96
N TYR A 240 -41.73 -11.64 34.61
CA TYR A 240 -42.49 -10.43 34.91
C TYR A 240 -41.76 -9.15 35.39
N LEU A 241 -42.12 -8.02 34.78
CA LEU A 241 -42.95 -6.99 35.42
C LEU A 241 -43.40 -5.94 34.38
N GLU A 242 -44.71 -5.74 34.31
CA GLU A 242 -45.38 -4.65 33.61
C GLU A 242 -45.36 -3.34 34.45
N PRO A 243 -45.85 -2.19 33.93
CA PRO A 243 -45.20 -0.89 34.07
C PRO A 243 -45.58 -0.15 35.36
N ARG A 244 -44.75 0.84 35.72
CA ARG A 244 -45.18 1.95 36.57
C ARG A 244 -45.09 3.24 35.78
N ASP A 245 -46.26 3.69 35.33
CA ASP A 245 -46.52 5.11 35.14
C ASP A 245 -46.94 5.73 36.49
N THR A 246 -46.80 7.06 36.50
CA THR A 246 -47.23 8.09 37.46
C THR A 246 -46.21 8.45 38.56
N ASP A 247 -45.94 9.73 38.80
CA ASP A 247 -46.77 10.94 38.61
C ASP A 247 -46.12 12.06 37.77
#